data_AF-A0A9D5SGY3-F1
#
_entry.id   AF-A0A9D5SGY3-F1
#
_cell.length_a   1.000
_cell.length_b   1.000
_cell.length_c   1.000
_cell.angle_alpha   90.00
_cell.angle_beta   90.00
_cell.angle_gamma   90.00
#
_symmetry.space_group_name_H-M   'P 1'
#
loop_
_entity.id
_entity.type
_entity.pdbx_description
1 polymer ?
#
loop_
_entity_poly.entity_id
_entity_poly.type
_entity_poly.pdbx_seq_one_letter_code
_entity_poly.pdbx_strand_id
1 'polypeptide(L)'
;MGSQTYSAAALAAAVGVPRTTINDWLTRYEDYIDSSTSGKRKVYSEQSLAVLQEIASLRDSGRSSSEIESILAEHHGIKPEVAPEKTAPPAVETPENAAAPVGTSSPAEPETAAADDQAQLPALKEIERNAMELAAFISDLRNQHRRTARRAAWTVSLLAVVIVLLLAAAGFGVYVYQQQAAERRQEAAAMQQAVRQMQQEFVSTLQTQEKARLQQQQQAAENIRQLKAELLKLHEQRTAEVARLNQQLAADRETLQKELKAQEKALTEQRINERKLLLKKMEQDAQKSRQQLENLQQQLVNADKNLLELTEKLQQLSKKPAPAAPPAPAVAAPEAAPQVPASADKQATLPEAAQL
;
A
#
# COMPACT_ATOMS: atom_id res chain seq x y z
N MET A 1 26.89 6.99 28.72
CA MET A 1 25.93 8.11 28.79
C MET A 1 24.69 7.61 29.51
N GLY A 2 24.02 8.43 30.32
CA GLY A 2 22.81 7.98 31.04
C GLY A 2 21.66 7.76 30.05
N SER A 3 21.12 6.55 30.00
CA SER A 3 19.96 6.25 29.16
C SER A 3 18.72 6.97 29.70
N GLN A 4 18.28 8.00 28.98
CA GLN A 4 17.07 8.73 29.36
C GLN A 4 15.88 7.78 29.27
N THR A 5 15.13 7.68 30.37
CA THR A 5 14.09 6.67 30.56
C THR A 5 12.71 7.31 30.53
N TYR A 6 11.88 6.88 29.59
CA TYR A 6 10.59 7.50 29.31
C TYR A 6 9.45 6.66 29.90
N SER A 7 8.48 7.31 30.54
CA SER A 7 7.20 6.67 30.88
C SER A 7 6.24 6.76 29.68
N ALA A 8 5.22 5.91 29.62
CA ALA A 8 4.19 5.97 28.56
C ALA A 8 3.51 7.36 28.45
N ALA A 9 3.44 8.13 29.54
CA ALA A 9 2.93 9.50 29.50
C ALA A 9 3.93 10.50 28.90
N ALA A 10 5.24 10.30 29.14
CA ALA A 10 6.30 11.10 28.53
C ALA A 10 6.44 10.79 27.02
N LEU A 11 6.29 9.53 26.62
CA LEU A 11 6.24 9.13 25.20
C LEU A 11 5.08 9.81 24.46
N ALA A 12 3.87 9.81 25.03
CA ALA A 12 2.72 10.50 24.44
C ALA A 12 2.96 12.01 24.25
N ALA A 13 3.60 12.66 25.22
CA ALA A 13 3.98 14.07 25.10
C ALA A 13 5.09 14.31 24.05
N ALA A 14 6.08 13.42 23.94
CA ALA A 14 7.21 13.56 23.03
C ALA A 14 6.89 13.22 21.56
N VAL A 15 5.91 12.34 21.32
CA VAL A 15 5.45 11.97 19.97
C VAL A 15 4.24 12.82 19.52
N GLY A 16 3.58 13.54 20.44
CA GLY A 16 2.42 14.39 20.13
C GLY A 16 1.11 13.62 19.92
N VAL A 17 1.05 12.37 20.35
CA VAL A 17 -0.02 11.41 20.04
C VAL A 17 -0.79 11.02 21.33
N PRO A 18 -2.13 10.85 21.29
CA PRO A 18 -2.90 10.46 22.47
C PRO A 18 -2.39 9.19 23.16
N ARG A 19 -2.39 9.18 24.49
CA ARG A 19 -1.86 8.07 25.31
C ARG A 19 -2.53 6.72 25.03
N THR A 20 -3.80 6.71 24.61
CA THR A 20 -4.50 5.50 24.17
C THR A 20 -3.85 4.87 22.94
N THR A 21 -3.55 5.69 21.93
CA THR A 21 -2.85 5.28 20.71
C THR A 21 -1.42 4.80 21.00
N ILE A 22 -0.70 5.48 21.89
CA ILE A 22 0.63 5.03 22.33
C ILE A 22 0.55 3.67 23.02
N ASN A 23 -0.44 3.43 23.88
CA ASN A 23 -0.63 2.11 24.51
C ASN A 23 -0.96 1.00 23.48
N ASP A 24 -1.76 1.29 22.45
CA ASP A 24 -2.03 0.35 21.34
C ASP A 24 -0.75 0.00 20.58
N TRP A 25 0.06 1.01 20.21
CA TRP A 25 1.34 0.79 19.54
C TRP A 25 2.35 0.03 20.41
N LEU A 26 2.45 0.35 21.70
CA LEU A 26 3.30 -0.35 22.67
C LEU A 26 2.92 -1.83 22.88
N THR A 27 1.70 -2.23 22.50
CA THR A 27 1.22 -3.61 22.59
C THR A 27 1.34 -4.32 21.24
N ARG A 28 1.11 -3.60 20.13
CA ARG A 28 1.16 -4.16 18.76
C ARG A 28 2.58 -4.34 18.22
N TYR A 29 3.47 -3.42 18.56
CA TYR A 29 4.86 -3.41 18.11
C TYR A 29 5.83 -3.78 19.25
N GLU A 30 5.40 -4.61 20.21
CA GLU A 30 6.20 -4.97 21.39
C GLU A 30 7.56 -5.61 21.01
N ASP A 31 7.60 -6.40 19.93
CA ASP A 31 8.81 -7.05 19.39
C ASP A 31 9.90 -6.06 18.91
N TYR A 32 9.52 -4.80 18.65
CA TYR A 32 10.41 -3.74 18.16
C TYR A 32 10.71 -2.67 19.23
N ILE A 33 10.19 -2.82 20.45
CA ILE A 33 10.19 -1.76 21.47
C ILE A 33 10.82 -2.27 22.78
N ASP A 34 12.04 -1.82 23.06
CA ASP A 34 12.79 -2.13 24.30
C ASP A 34 12.07 -1.57 25.55
N SER A 35 11.27 -2.41 26.20
CA SER A 35 10.62 -2.10 27.49
C SER A 35 11.35 -2.72 28.68
N SER A 36 11.63 -1.91 29.70
CA SER A 36 12.22 -2.33 30.97
C SER A 36 11.25 -2.06 32.12
N THR A 37 11.21 -2.94 33.12
CA THR A 37 10.29 -2.78 34.26
C THR A 37 11.01 -2.11 35.42
N SER A 38 10.60 -0.89 35.75
CA SER A 38 11.05 -0.19 36.96
C SER A 38 9.96 -0.26 38.04
N GLY A 39 10.14 -1.19 38.97
CA GLY A 39 9.16 -1.49 40.02
C GLY A 39 7.84 -2.01 39.45
N LYS A 40 6.77 -1.19 39.52
CA LYS A 40 5.43 -1.52 39.03
C LYS A 40 5.07 -0.87 37.68
N ARG A 41 6.03 -0.23 36.99
CA ARG A 41 5.76 0.53 35.76
C ARG A 41 6.72 0.10 34.65
N LYS A 42 6.19 -0.15 33.44
CA LYS A 42 7.00 -0.22 32.22
C LYS A 42 7.63 1.15 31.95
N VAL A 43 8.90 1.14 31.61
CA VAL A 43 9.77 2.27 31.29
C VAL A 43 10.47 1.95 29.99
N TYR A 44 10.57 2.94 29.11
CA TYR A 44 11.00 2.77 27.72
C TYR A 44 12.32 3.49 27.48
N SER A 45 13.13 2.92 26.58
CA SER A 45 14.41 3.51 26.19
C SER A 45 14.24 4.70 25.23
N GLU A 46 15.32 5.42 24.99
CA GLU A 46 15.38 6.44 23.93
C GLU A 46 15.20 5.83 22.52
N GLN A 47 15.64 4.59 22.31
CA GLN A 47 15.39 3.85 21.07
C GLN A 47 13.89 3.55 20.87
N SER A 48 13.17 3.22 21.94
CA SER A 48 11.70 3.07 21.90
C SER A 48 11.00 4.34 21.42
N LEU A 49 11.50 5.51 21.83
CA LEU A 49 10.96 6.80 21.41
C LEU A 49 11.22 7.05 19.91
N ALA A 50 12.39 6.70 19.39
CA ALA A 50 12.70 6.80 17.96
C ALA A 50 11.77 5.90 17.12
N VAL A 51 11.57 4.63 17.51
CA VAL A 51 10.64 3.69 16.84
C VAL A 51 9.21 4.23 16.85
N LEU A 52 8.74 4.81 17.96
CA LEU A 52 7.40 5.40 18.04
C LEU A 52 7.23 6.68 17.20
N GLN A 53 8.29 7.46 17.00
CA GLN A 53 8.29 8.61 16.06
C GLN A 53 8.29 8.14 14.59
N GLU A 54 8.97 7.04 14.28
CA GLU A 54 8.92 6.40 12.96
C GLU A 54 7.53 5.84 12.65
N ILE A 55 6.90 5.11 13.60
CA ILE A 55 5.50 4.64 13.48
C ILE A 55 4.54 5.82 13.24
N ALA A 56 4.69 6.92 13.98
CA ALA A 56 3.86 8.12 13.79
C ALA A 56 4.02 8.68 12.37
N SER A 57 5.26 8.85 11.90
CA SER A 57 5.58 9.36 10.56
C SER A 57 5.02 8.47 9.44
N LEU A 58 5.14 7.14 9.59
CA LEU A 58 4.59 6.18 8.63
C LEU A 58 3.07 6.20 8.62
N ARG A 59 2.42 6.32 9.79
CA ARG A 59 0.96 6.42 9.88
C ARG A 59 0.42 7.71 9.27
N ASP A 60 1.08 8.85 9.49
CA ASP A 60 0.70 10.14 8.91
C ASP A 60 0.88 10.13 7.38
N SER A 61 1.82 9.32 6.85
CA SER A 61 1.95 9.05 5.40
C SER A 61 0.88 8.11 4.83
N GLY A 62 -0.08 7.64 5.64
CA GLY A 62 -1.22 6.82 5.21
C GLY A 62 -0.93 5.31 5.07
N ARG A 63 0.19 4.81 5.62
CA ARG A 63 0.56 3.39 5.54
C ARG A 63 -0.37 2.51 6.38
N SER A 64 -0.70 1.33 5.85
CA SER A 64 -1.45 0.32 6.61
C SER A 64 -0.61 -0.26 7.75
N SER A 65 -1.24 -0.74 8.83
CA SER A 65 -0.49 -1.28 9.99
C SER A 65 0.46 -2.43 9.60
N SER A 66 0.06 -3.29 8.66
CA SER A 66 0.91 -4.36 8.12
C SER A 66 2.10 -3.86 7.29
N GLU A 67 1.96 -2.74 6.57
CA GLU A 67 3.12 -2.10 5.91
C GLU A 67 4.09 -1.51 6.93
N ILE A 68 3.57 -0.93 8.02
CA ILE A 68 4.39 -0.41 9.12
C ILE A 68 5.17 -1.56 9.78
N GLU A 69 4.53 -2.70 10.06
CA GLU A 69 5.20 -3.90 10.60
C GLU A 69 6.32 -4.40 9.66
N SER A 70 6.09 -4.44 8.34
CA SER A 70 7.13 -4.84 7.37
C SER A 70 8.33 -3.89 7.38
N ILE A 71 8.10 -2.58 7.39
CA ILE A 71 9.16 -1.56 7.40
C ILE A 71 9.94 -1.62 8.73
N LEU A 72 9.25 -1.81 9.87
CA LEU A 72 9.89 -1.99 11.17
C LEU A 72 10.71 -3.28 11.25
N ALA A 73 10.24 -4.38 10.63
CA ALA A 73 11.00 -5.62 10.54
C ALA A 73 12.28 -5.47 9.71
N GLU A 74 12.23 -4.70 8.62
CA GLU A 74 13.39 -4.37 7.78
C GLU A 74 14.39 -3.42 8.47
N HIS A 75 13.91 -2.41 9.21
CA HIS A 75 14.77 -1.40 9.84
C HIS A 75 15.30 -1.80 11.22
N HIS A 76 14.49 -2.45 12.07
CA HIS A 76 14.82 -2.73 13.48
C HIS A 76 15.04 -4.21 13.78
N GLY A 77 14.94 -5.09 12.78
CA GLY A 77 15.49 -6.45 12.77
C GLY A 77 15.11 -7.32 13.98
N ILE A 78 14.03 -8.09 13.86
CA ILE A 78 13.47 -8.99 14.89
C ILE A 78 14.59 -9.69 15.69
N LYS A 79 14.71 -9.30 16.96
CA LYS A 79 15.79 -9.71 17.86
C LYS A 79 15.55 -11.17 18.27
N PRO A 80 16.44 -12.13 17.95
CA PRO A 80 16.23 -13.52 18.30
C PRO A 80 16.20 -13.71 19.82
N GLU A 81 15.23 -14.48 20.29
CA GLU A 81 15.04 -14.82 21.69
C GLU A 81 16.31 -15.46 22.29
N VAL A 82 16.73 -14.97 23.47
CA VAL A 82 17.94 -15.44 24.15
C VAL A 82 17.70 -16.83 24.74
N ALA A 83 18.15 -17.86 24.04
CA ALA A 83 18.12 -19.23 24.55
C ALA A 83 19.03 -19.36 25.81
N PRO A 84 18.52 -19.87 26.95
CA PRO A 84 19.31 -20.01 28.17
C PRO A 84 20.33 -21.15 28.11
N GLU A 85 21.38 -20.99 28.91
CA GLU A 85 22.52 -21.91 29.01
C GLU A 85 22.13 -23.38 29.25
N LYS A 86 22.93 -24.30 28.70
CA LYS A 86 23.06 -25.64 29.29
C LYS A 86 24.51 -26.08 29.42
N THR A 87 24.91 -26.09 30.68
CA THR A 87 26.13 -26.60 31.31
C THR A 87 26.67 -27.92 30.76
N ALA A 88 28.01 -28.06 30.82
CA ALA A 88 28.75 -29.30 30.59
C ALA A 88 28.41 -30.41 31.62
N PRO A 89 28.90 -31.65 31.44
CA PRO A 89 30.17 -31.98 32.11
C PRO A 89 31.16 -32.89 31.31
N PRO A 90 32.44 -32.97 31.72
CA PRO A 90 33.51 -33.79 31.13
C PRO A 90 33.83 -35.07 31.95
N ALA A 91 35.02 -35.69 31.68
CA ALA A 91 35.72 -36.76 32.45
C ALA A 91 35.38 -38.23 32.05
N VAL A 92 36.27 -39.25 32.16
CA VAL A 92 37.71 -39.31 32.55
C VAL A 92 38.43 -40.55 31.96
N GLU A 93 39.73 -40.69 32.23
CA GLU A 93 40.74 -41.60 31.67
C GLU A 93 40.80 -43.05 32.26
N THR A 94 41.58 -43.89 31.56
CA THR A 94 42.36 -45.15 31.82
C THR A 94 42.86 -45.50 33.27
N PRO A 95 43.65 -46.59 33.57
CA PRO A 95 44.06 -47.84 32.85
C PRO A 95 44.19 -49.18 33.69
N GLU A 96 44.64 -50.28 33.05
CA GLU A 96 45.73 -51.26 33.43
C GLU A 96 45.88 -51.86 34.87
N ASN A 97 46.02 -53.21 35.02
CA ASN A 97 47.31 -53.95 35.14
C ASN A 97 47.17 -55.50 35.34
N ALA A 98 48.31 -56.20 35.33
CA ALA A 98 48.55 -57.64 35.22
C ALA A 98 48.81 -58.40 36.54
N ALA A 99 49.00 -59.73 36.45
CA ALA A 99 50.25 -60.45 36.82
C ALA A 99 50.04 -61.91 37.29
N ALA A 100 51.01 -62.78 36.99
CA ALA A 100 51.16 -64.15 37.52
C ALA A 100 52.53 -64.30 38.23
N PRO A 101 52.72 -65.35 39.06
CA PRO A 101 53.88 -66.27 38.92
C PRO A 101 53.48 -67.75 39.16
N VAL A 102 54.10 -68.84 38.66
CA VAL A 102 55.51 -69.28 38.41
C VAL A 102 56.22 -69.94 39.62
N GLY A 103 56.75 -71.16 39.42
CA GLY A 103 57.63 -71.95 40.32
C GLY A 103 57.21 -73.44 40.33
N THR A 104 57.93 -74.47 39.83
CA THR A 104 59.37 -74.84 39.71
C THR A 104 59.92 -75.62 40.91
N SER A 105 60.12 -76.94 40.77
CA SER A 105 61.46 -77.59 40.88
C SER A 105 61.42 -79.12 40.71
N SER A 106 62.50 -79.66 40.15
CA SER A 106 62.93 -81.07 40.10
C SER A 106 64.32 -81.14 40.75
N PRO A 107 64.74 -82.25 41.39
CA PRO A 107 65.79 -83.14 40.81
C PRO A 107 65.66 -84.62 41.29
N ALA A 108 66.41 -85.67 40.89
CA ALA A 108 67.33 -86.06 39.82
C ALA A 108 67.74 -87.55 40.09
N GLU A 109 68.35 -88.25 39.12
CA GLU A 109 68.90 -89.63 39.24
C GLU A 109 70.22 -89.71 40.05
N PRO A 110 70.73 -90.91 40.44
CA PRO A 110 71.63 -91.67 39.54
C PRO A 110 71.60 -93.23 39.62
N GLU A 111 72.07 -93.86 38.54
CA GLU A 111 73.05 -94.98 38.40
C GLU A 111 73.51 -95.80 39.66
N THR A 112 73.93 -97.08 39.63
CA THR A 112 74.34 -98.04 38.56
C THR A 112 74.39 -99.51 39.07
N ALA A 113 74.46 -100.47 38.13
CA ALA A 113 75.18 -101.76 38.16
C ALA A 113 74.95 -102.86 39.24
N ALA A 114 74.78 -104.09 38.74
CA ALA A 114 74.51 -105.35 39.43
C ALA A 114 75.66 -105.94 40.29
N ALA A 115 75.29 -106.73 41.30
CA ALA A 115 76.05 -107.87 41.83
C ALA A 115 75.11 -108.91 42.51
N ASP A 116 75.51 -110.17 42.48
CA ASP A 116 74.70 -111.39 42.71
C ASP A 116 74.06 -111.63 44.09
N ASP A 117 72.99 -112.44 44.04
CA ASP A 117 72.47 -113.42 45.02
C ASP A 117 72.93 -113.37 46.49
N GLN A 118 72.02 -112.93 47.38
CA GLN A 118 71.51 -113.74 48.53
C GLN A 118 70.36 -113.06 49.31
N ALA A 119 69.24 -112.69 48.65
CA ALA A 119 68.08 -112.10 49.36
C ALA A 119 66.70 -112.34 48.72
N GLN A 120 66.44 -113.49 48.09
CA GLN A 120 65.18 -113.73 47.35
C GLN A 120 63.94 -114.06 48.22
N LEU A 121 63.99 -113.87 49.55
CA LEU A 121 62.87 -114.18 50.47
C LEU A 121 62.13 -112.95 51.07
N PRO A 122 62.76 -111.79 51.38
CA PRO A 122 62.01 -110.57 51.72
C PRO A 122 61.39 -109.88 50.51
N ALA A 123 62.09 -109.82 49.36
CA ALA A 123 61.66 -109.05 48.19
C ALA A 123 60.29 -109.50 47.63
N LEU A 124 59.99 -110.80 47.66
CA LEU A 124 58.70 -111.32 47.20
C LEU A 124 57.53 -110.86 48.10
N LYS A 125 57.76 -110.65 49.41
CA LYS A 125 56.72 -110.13 50.33
C LYS A 125 56.49 -108.63 50.15
N GLU A 126 57.51 -107.86 49.77
CA GLU A 126 57.35 -106.45 49.41
C GLU A 126 56.63 -106.29 48.08
N ILE A 127 56.92 -107.14 47.09
CA ILE A 127 56.16 -107.17 45.82
C ILE A 127 54.70 -107.57 46.07
N GLU A 128 54.42 -108.55 46.92
CA GLU A 128 53.05 -108.94 47.29
C GLU A 128 52.29 -107.81 48.01
N ARG A 129 52.95 -107.09 48.93
CA ARG A 129 52.39 -105.89 49.57
C ARG A 129 52.11 -104.77 48.57
N ASN A 130 53.09 -104.43 47.74
CA ASN A 130 52.96 -103.38 46.73
C ASN A 130 51.88 -103.72 45.70
N ALA A 131 51.72 -105.01 45.34
CA ALA A 131 50.64 -105.48 44.47
C ALA A 131 49.26 -105.37 45.15
N MET A 132 49.14 -105.70 46.44
CA MET A 132 47.91 -105.44 47.20
C MET A 132 47.58 -103.95 47.31
N GLU A 133 48.58 -103.10 47.52
CA GLU A 133 48.41 -101.66 47.66
C GLU A 133 48.02 -101.00 46.31
N LEU A 134 48.63 -101.44 45.19
CA LEU A 134 48.20 -101.10 43.83
C LEU A 134 46.78 -101.60 43.51
N ALA A 135 46.42 -102.82 43.92
CA ALA A 135 45.07 -103.35 43.72
C ALA A 135 44.03 -102.54 44.51
N ALA A 136 44.35 -102.17 45.76
CA ALA A 136 43.52 -101.29 46.58
C ALA A 136 43.38 -99.90 45.95
N PHE A 137 44.49 -99.27 45.52
CA PHE A 137 44.50 -97.97 44.87
C PHE A 137 43.70 -97.94 43.55
N ILE A 138 43.86 -98.95 42.69
CA ILE A 138 43.09 -99.10 41.45
C ILE A 138 41.59 -99.29 41.76
N SER A 139 41.25 -100.02 42.84
CA SER A 139 39.86 -100.19 43.26
C SER A 139 39.24 -98.89 43.77
N ASP A 140 39.99 -98.05 44.49
CA ASP A 140 39.50 -96.77 45.00
C ASP A 140 39.35 -95.73 43.89
N LEU A 141 40.33 -95.61 42.97
CA LEU A 141 40.21 -94.82 41.74
C LEU A 141 38.93 -95.17 40.96
N ARG A 142 38.63 -96.47 40.83
CA ARG A 142 37.44 -96.95 40.12
C ARG A 142 36.14 -96.63 40.87
N ASN A 143 36.17 -96.59 42.21
CA ASN A 143 35.04 -96.16 43.04
C ASN A 143 34.84 -94.63 43.02
N GLN A 144 35.91 -93.84 43.03
CA GLN A 144 35.86 -92.39 42.87
C GLN A 144 35.27 -92.01 41.50
N HIS A 145 35.77 -92.62 40.42
CA HIS A 145 35.21 -92.42 39.07
C HIS A 145 33.72 -92.77 38.96
N ARG A 146 33.23 -93.82 39.66
CA ARG A 146 31.80 -94.16 39.68
C ARG A 146 30.93 -93.12 40.39
N ARG A 147 31.46 -92.42 41.39
CA ARG A 147 30.76 -91.35 42.13
C ARG A 147 30.77 -90.03 41.35
N THR A 148 31.88 -89.68 40.70
CA THR A 148 31.98 -88.46 39.87
C THR A 148 31.20 -88.59 38.57
N ALA A 149 31.25 -89.74 37.88
CA ALA A 149 30.53 -89.96 36.62
C ALA A 149 29.01 -89.77 36.76
N ARG A 150 28.38 -90.19 37.86
CA ARG A 150 26.94 -89.99 38.10
C ARG A 150 26.59 -88.50 38.28
N ARG A 151 27.42 -87.72 38.97
CA ARG A 151 27.23 -86.27 39.13
C ARG A 151 27.48 -85.53 37.81
N ALA A 152 28.52 -85.91 37.08
CA ALA A 152 28.85 -85.35 35.76
C ALA A 152 27.74 -85.60 34.73
N ALA A 153 27.14 -86.81 34.72
CA ALA A 153 26.01 -87.11 33.83
C ALA A 153 24.80 -86.19 34.10
N TRP A 154 24.51 -85.91 35.38
CA TRP A 154 23.44 -84.99 35.77
C TRP A 154 23.74 -83.53 35.38
N THR A 155 24.95 -83.04 35.60
CA THR A 155 25.31 -81.66 35.21
C THR A 155 25.35 -81.47 33.70
N VAL A 156 25.82 -82.47 32.93
CA VAL A 156 25.77 -82.45 31.47
C VAL A 156 24.33 -82.50 30.96
N SER A 157 23.47 -83.33 31.56
CA SER A 157 22.04 -83.37 31.22
C SER A 157 21.34 -82.05 31.51
N LEU A 158 21.66 -81.38 32.62
CA LEU A 158 21.08 -80.07 32.96
C LEU A 158 21.57 -78.98 32.01
N LEU A 159 22.86 -78.98 31.66
CA LEU A 159 23.43 -78.05 30.68
C LEU A 159 22.77 -78.22 29.30
N ALA A 160 22.55 -79.47 28.86
CA ALA A 160 21.86 -79.75 27.59
C ALA A 160 20.42 -79.21 27.58
N VAL A 161 19.67 -79.36 28.67
CA VAL A 161 18.31 -78.79 28.81
C VAL A 161 18.34 -77.26 28.77
N VAL A 162 19.31 -76.62 29.44
CA VAL A 162 19.47 -75.15 29.39
C VAL A 162 19.78 -74.66 27.97
N ILE A 163 20.65 -75.36 27.23
CA ILE A 163 20.95 -75.02 25.83
C ILE A 163 19.71 -75.15 24.95
N VAL A 164 18.91 -76.21 25.10
CA VAL A 164 17.64 -76.38 24.36
C VAL A 164 16.65 -75.25 24.70
N LEU A 165 16.55 -74.84 25.96
CA LEU A 165 15.72 -73.71 26.39
C LEU A 165 16.16 -72.38 25.78
N LEU A 166 17.47 -72.12 25.72
CA LEU A 166 18.02 -70.92 25.07
C LEU A 166 17.76 -70.90 23.56
N LEU A 167 17.87 -72.05 22.88
CA LEU A 167 17.53 -72.18 21.46
C LEU A 167 16.03 -71.96 21.21
N ALA A 168 15.16 -72.49 22.08
CA ALA A 168 13.72 -72.25 22.00
C ALA A 168 13.36 -70.77 22.22
N ALA A 169 13.98 -70.11 23.20
CA ALA A 169 13.80 -68.69 23.47
C ALA A 169 14.30 -67.81 22.30
N ALA A 170 15.45 -68.14 21.70
CA ALA A 170 15.96 -67.45 20.52
C ALA A 170 15.03 -67.63 19.31
N GLY A 171 14.53 -68.84 19.07
CA GLY A 171 13.54 -69.12 18.01
C GLY A 171 12.23 -68.33 18.19
N PHE A 172 11.72 -68.27 19.42
CA PHE A 172 10.54 -67.46 19.75
C PHE A 172 10.79 -65.96 19.56
N GLY A 173 11.96 -65.46 19.97
CA GLY A 173 12.36 -64.06 19.74
C GLY A 173 12.42 -63.71 18.25
N VAL A 174 12.96 -64.59 17.41
CA VAL A 174 12.96 -64.41 15.94
C VAL A 174 11.55 -64.43 15.37
N TYR A 175 10.68 -65.32 15.85
CA TYR A 175 9.29 -65.40 15.40
C TYR A 175 8.51 -64.11 15.71
N VAL A 176 8.55 -63.63 16.96
CA VAL A 176 7.89 -62.38 17.37
C VAL A 176 8.48 -61.17 16.63
N TYR A 177 9.80 -61.13 16.43
CA TYR A 177 10.44 -60.07 15.65
C TYR A 177 9.98 -60.07 14.18
N GLN A 178 9.83 -61.23 13.54
CA GLN A 178 9.31 -61.30 12.18
C GLN A 178 7.85 -60.86 12.09
N GLN A 179 7.02 -61.20 13.07
CA GLN A 179 5.62 -60.76 13.13
C GLN A 179 5.52 -59.23 13.25
N GLN A 180 6.25 -58.62 14.19
CA GLN A 180 6.31 -57.16 14.33
C GLN A 180 6.95 -56.49 13.11
N ALA A 181 7.93 -57.12 12.45
CA ALA A 181 8.51 -56.61 11.22
C ALA A 181 7.52 -56.65 10.04
N ALA A 182 6.59 -57.61 10.01
CA ALA A 182 5.52 -57.66 9.02
C ALA A 182 4.50 -56.53 9.24
N GLU A 183 4.07 -56.31 10.48
CA GLU A 183 3.17 -55.20 10.86
C GLU A 183 3.81 -53.84 10.53
N ARG A 184 5.05 -53.59 10.96
CA ARG A 184 5.79 -52.35 10.63
C ARG A 184 5.99 -52.14 9.12
N ARG A 185 6.12 -53.23 8.33
CA ARG A 185 6.17 -53.14 6.86
C ARG A 185 4.83 -52.74 6.26
N GLN A 186 3.71 -53.22 6.82
CA GLN A 186 2.37 -52.81 6.39
C GLN A 186 2.10 -51.34 6.75
N GLU A 187 2.43 -50.90 7.96
CA GLU A 187 2.34 -49.49 8.37
C GLU A 187 3.21 -48.58 7.50
N ALA A 188 4.47 -48.95 7.25
CA ALA A 188 5.35 -48.19 6.37
C ALA A 188 4.84 -48.14 4.92
N ALA A 189 4.27 -49.23 4.40
CA ALA A 189 3.68 -49.25 3.06
C ALA A 189 2.41 -48.38 2.97
N ALA A 190 1.54 -48.44 3.99
CA ALA A 190 0.35 -47.59 4.09
C ALA A 190 0.72 -46.10 4.22
N MET A 191 1.72 -45.77 5.03
CA MET A 191 2.24 -44.41 5.16
C MET A 191 2.84 -43.91 3.83
N GLN A 192 3.59 -44.75 3.10
CA GLN A 192 4.09 -44.41 1.76
C GLN A 192 2.95 -44.19 0.75
N GLN A 193 1.87 -44.96 0.82
CA GLN A 193 0.68 -44.75 -0.02
C GLN A 193 -0.02 -43.43 0.32
N ALA A 194 -0.20 -43.12 1.61
CA ALA A 194 -0.79 -41.86 2.07
C ALA A 194 0.06 -40.64 1.64
N VAL A 195 1.38 -40.72 1.76
CA VAL A 195 2.30 -39.66 1.27
C VAL A 195 2.20 -39.49 -0.26
N ARG A 196 2.10 -40.59 -1.02
CA ARG A 196 1.90 -40.52 -2.49
C ARG A 196 0.56 -39.91 -2.87
N GLN A 197 -0.52 -40.25 -2.17
CA GLN A 197 -1.85 -39.64 -2.37
C GLN A 197 -1.80 -38.14 -2.07
N MET A 198 -1.25 -37.74 -0.93
CA MET A 198 -1.07 -36.34 -0.55
C MET A 198 -0.23 -35.56 -1.59
N GLN A 199 0.83 -36.15 -2.12
CA GLN A 199 1.63 -35.55 -3.21
C GLN A 199 0.82 -35.39 -4.51
N GLN A 200 0.01 -36.39 -4.88
CA GLN A 200 -0.86 -36.31 -6.07
C GLN A 200 -1.95 -35.25 -5.91
N GLU A 201 -2.61 -35.20 -4.75
CA GLU A 201 -3.58 -34.16 -4.42
C GLU A 201 -2.95 -32.77 -4.47
N PHE A 202 -1.79 -32.57 -3.83
CA PHE A 202 -1.08 -31.29 -3.84
C PHE A 202 -0.67 -30.84 -5.25
N VAL A 203 -0.14 -31.74 -6.08
CA VAL A 203 0.16 -31.43 -7.49
C VAL A 203 -1.12 -31.07 -8.27
N SER A 204 -2.22 -31.79 -8.03
CA SER A 204 -3.50 -31.51 -8.71
C SER A 204 -4.14 -30.18 -8.28
N THR A 205 -4.01 -29.78 -7.00
CA THR A 205 -4.52 -28.51 -6.51
C THR A 205 -3.68 -27.35 -7.01
N LEU A 206 -2.35 -27.48 -7.05
CA LEU A 206 -1.46 -26.49 -7.68
C LEU A 206 -1.78 -26.31 -9.16
N GLN A 207 -1.89 -27.39 -9.95
CA GLN A 207 -2.24 -27.29 -11.36
C GLN A 207 -3.63 -26.66 -11.58
N THR A 208 -4.60 -26.95 -10.71
CA THR A 208 -5.93 -26.33 -10.75
C THR A 208 -5.85 -24.84 -10.41
N GLN A 209 -5.05 -24.44 -9.41
CA GLN A 209 -4.83 -23.05 -9.02
C GLN A 209 -4.11 -22.24 -10.11
N GLU A 210 -3.10 -22.83 -10.76
CA GLU A 210 -2.41 -22.21 -11.90
C GLU A 210 -3.34 -22.02 -13.10
N LYS A 211 -4.15 -23.03 -13.46
CA LYS A 211 -5.17 -22.92 -14.51
C LYS A 211 -6.21 -21.85 -14.19
N ALA A 212 -6.70 -21.81 -12.95
CA ALA A 212 -7.64 -20.77 -12.51
C ALA A 212 -7.03 -19.37 -12.59
N ARG A 213 -5.75 -19.19 -12.18
CA ARG A 213 -5.01 -17.93 -12.33
C ARG A 213 -4.83 -17.52 -13.79
N LEU A 214 -4.44 -18.46 -14.67
CA LEU A 214 -4.31 -18.20 -16.11
C LEU A 214 -5.66 -17.80 -16.74
N GLN A 215 -6.74 -18.49 -16.39
CA GLN A 215 -8.09 -18.16 -16.86
C GLN A 215 -8.55 -16.77 -16.35
N GLN A 216 -8.30 -16.46 -15.07
CA GLN A 216 -8.58 -15.14 -14.50
C GLN A 216 -7.75 -14.05 -15.18
N GLN A 217 -6.48 -14.31 -15.51
CA GLN A 217 -5.62 -13.38 -16.22
C GLN A 217 -6.09 -13.16 -17.67
N GLN A 218 -6.56 -14.20 -18.35
CA GLN A 218 -7.16 -14.09 -19.69
C GLN A 218 -8.44 -13.26 -19.66
N GLN A 219 -9.36 -13.53 -18.73
CA GLN A 219 -10.58 -12.73 -18.54
C GLN A 219 -10.26 -11.27 -18.20
N ALA A 220 -9.27 -11.02 -17.33
CA ALA A 220 -8.82 -9.66 -17.04
C ALA A 220 -8.26 -8.95 -18.30
N ALA A 221 -7.48 -9.66 -19.13
CA ALA A 221 -6.97 -9.12 -20.39
C ALA A 221 -8.08 -8.83 -21.42
N GLU A 222 -9.11 -9.66 -21.49
CA GLU A 222 -10.30 -9.42 -22.32
C GLU A 222 -11.12 -8.23 -21.84
N ASN A 223 -11.38 -8.13 -20.52
CA ASN A 223 -12.04 -6.98 -19.92
C ASN A 223 -11.27 -5.67 -20.18
N ILE A 224 -9.94 -5.69 -20.05
CA ILE A 224 -9.07 -4.55 -20.39
C ILE A 224 -9.15 -4.20 -21.88
N ARG A 225 -9.24 -5.19 -22.79
CA ARG A 225 -9.42 -4.94 -24.23
C ARG A 225 -10.79 -4.31 -24.53
N GLN A 226 -11.86 -4.80 -23.93
CA GLN A 226 -13.21 -4.24 -24.08
C GLN A 226 -13.26 -2.80 -23.57
N LEU A 227 -12.76 -2.54 -22.36
CA LEU A 227 -12.74 -1.22 -21.74
C LEU A 227 -11.86 -0.21 -22.51
N LYS A 228 -10.75 -0.66 -23.11
CA LYS A 228 -9.96 0.16 -24.06
C LYS A 228 -10.74 0.49 -25.34
N ALA A 229 -11.45 -0.47 -25.92
CA ALA A 229 -12.27 -0.24 -27.11
C ALA A 229 -13.45 0.71 -26.83
N GLU A 230 -14.05 0.62 -25.64
CA GLU A 230 -15.09 1.55 -25.19
C GLU A 230 -14.53 2.96 -24.95
N LEU A 231 -13.38 3.10 -24.29
CA LEU A 231 -12.70 4.39 -24.13
C LEU A 231 -12.35 5.05 -25.46
N LEU A 232 -11.89 4.27 -26.46
CA LEU A 232 -11.62 4.80 -27.80
C LEU A 232 -12.89 5.29 -28.48
N LYS A 233 -13.99 4.53 -28.42
CA LYS A 233 -15.30 4.95 -28.95
C LYS A 233 -15.81 6.21 -28.27
N LEU A 234 -15.72 6.29 -26.94
CA LEU A 234 -16.15 7.46 -26.17
C LEU A 234 -15.28 8.68 -26.49
N HIS A 235 -13.97 8.49 -26.70
CA HIS A 235 -13.08 9.55 -27.13
C HIS A 235 -13.45 10.06 -28.54
N GLU A 236 -13.70 9.16 -29.48
CA GLU A 236 -14.11 9.47 -30.86
C GLU A 236 -15.47 10.18 -30.91
N GLN A 237 -16.44 9.74 -30.10
CA GLN A 237 -17.72 10.42 -29.93
C GLN A 237 -17.53 11.85 -29.38
N ARG A 238 -16.72 12.03 -28.33
CA ARG A 238 -16.43 13.36 -27.77
C ARG A 238 -15.71 14.26 -28.77
N THR A 239 -14.76 13.76 -29.56
CA THR A 239 -14.06 14.60 -30.55
C THR A 239 -14.98 14.99 -31.71
N ALA A 240 -15.85 14.07 -32.17
CA ALA A 240 -16.87 14.38 -33.16
C ALA A 240 -17.90 15.40 -32.65
N GLU A 241 -18.33 15.29 -31.39
CA GLU A 241 -19.23 16.25 -30.75
C GLU A 241 -18.59 17.63 -30.61
N VAL A 242 -17.34 17.71 -30.11
CA VAL A 242 -16.59 18.98 -30.02
C VAL A 242 -16.37 19.61 -31.40
N ALA A 243 -16.07 18.81 -32.44
CA ALA A 243 -15.97 19.30 -33.80
C ALA A 243 -17.29 19.88 -34.32
N ARG A 244 -18.41 19.18 -34.06
CA ARG A 244 -19.76 19.65 -34.42
C ARG A 244 -20.15 20.94 -33.69
N LEU A 245 -19.89 21.03 -32.39
CA LEU A 245 -20.15 22.25 -31.60
C LEU A 245 -19.30 23.43 -32.08
N ASN A 246 -18.02 23.22 -32.39
CA ASN A 246 -17.16 24.25 -32.98
C ASN A 246 -17.66 24.70 -34.36
N GLN A 247 -18.18 23.78 -35.18
CA GLN A 247 -18.78 24.12 -36.47
C GLN A 247 -20.08 24.92 -36.33
N GLN A 248 -20.92 24.59 -35.35
CA GLN A 248 -22.12 25.38 -35.01
C GLN A 248 -21.74 26.78 -34.53
N LEU A 249 -20.82 26.90 -33.57
CA LEU A 249 -20.31 28.19 -33.09
C LEU A 249 -19.66 29.03 -34.21
N ALA A 250 -19.01 28.42 -35.19
CA ALA A 250 -18.47 29.12 -36.35
C ALA A 250 -19.59 29.65 -37.27
N ALA A 251 -20.61 28.84 -37.54
CA ALA A 251 -21.77 29.25 -38.33
C ALA A 251 -22.57 30.37 -37.64
N ASP A 252 -22.81 30.26 -36.33
CA ASP A 252 -23.51 31.27 -35.53
C ASP A 252 -22.74 32.59 -35.46
N ARG A 253 -21.40 32.54 -35.40
CA ARG A 253 -20.56 33.75 -35.54
C ARG A 253 -20.69 34.39 -36.92
N GLU A 254 -20.82 33.60 -37.98
CA GLU A 254 -20.97 34.12 -39.34
C GLU A 254 -22.36 34.74 -39.56
N THR A 255 -23.43 34.14 -39.04
CA THR A 255 -24.79 34.70 -39.10
C THR A 255 -24.88 35.99 -38.30
N LEU A 256 -24.40 36.02 -37.05
CA LEU A 256 -24.36 37.25 -36.24
C LEU A 256 -23.53 38.36 -36.90
N GLN A 257 -22.40 38.05 -37.53
CA GLN A 257 -21.63 39.05 -38.29
C GLN A 257 -22.38 39.58 -39.53
N LYS A 258 -23.18 38.74 -40.20
CA LYS A 258 -24.02 39.16 -41.33
C LYS A 258 -25.17 40.04 -40.85
N GLU A 259 -25.82 39.69 -39.75
CA GLU A 259 -26.91 40.47 -39.14
C GLU A 259 -26.41 41.84 -38.66
N LEU A 260 -25.29 41.91 -37.94
CA LEU A 260 -24.67 43.18 -37.52
C LEU A 260 -24.34 44.07 -38.72
N LYS A 261 -23.70 43.52 -39.77
CA LYS A 261 -23.39 44.28 -40.99
C LYS A 261 -24.65 44.72 -41.76
N ALA A 262 -25.74 43.95 -41.70
CA ALA A 262 -27.02 44.33 -42.28
C ALA A 262 -27.69 45.46 -41.47
N GLN A 263 -27.61 45.40 -40.13
CA GLN A 263 -28.13 46.42 -39.23
C GLN A 263 -27.36 47.75 -39.35
N GLU A 264 -26.02 47.70 -39.46
CA GLU A 264 -25.18 48.88 -39.75
C GLU A 264 -25.56 49.53 -41.09
N LYS A 265 -25.81 48.73 -42.14
CA LYS A 265 -26.29 49.23 -43.43
C LYS A 265 -27.67 49.86 -43.31
N ALA A 266 -28.62 49.20 -42.67
CA ALA A 266 -29.96 49.74 -42.46
C ALA A 266 -29.93 51.08 -41.68
N LEU A 267 -29.12 51.17 -40.63
CA LEU A 267 -28.94 52.42 -39.84
C LEU A 267 -28.28 53.53 -40.66
N THR A 268 -27.30 53.22 -41.52
CA THR A 268 -26.67 54.23 -42.38
C THR A 268 -27.59 54.68 -43.50
N GLU A 269 -28.34 53.78 -44.13
CA GLU A 269 -29.40 54.11 -45.10
C GLU A 269 -30.50 54.96 -44.47
N GLN A 270 -30.96 54.63 -43.25
CA GLN A 270 -31.91 55.44 -42.51
C GLN A 270 -31.38 56.87 -42.29
N ARG A 271 -30.15 57.04 -41.78
CA ARG A 271 -29.53 58.37 -41.61
C ARG A 271 -29.40 59.14 -42.93
N ILE A 272 -29.12 58.46 -44.04
CA ILE A 272 -29.06 59.07 -45.38
C ILE A 272 -30.45 59.54 -45.80
N ASN A 273 -31.49 58.73 -45.59
CA ASN A 273 -32.86 59.07 -45.95
C ASN A 273 -33.43 60.20 -45.08
N GLU A 274 -33.14 60.20 -43.78
CA GLU A 274 -33.45 61.31 -42.86
C GLU A 274 -32.77 62.61 -43.31
N ARG A 275 -31.47 62.58 -43.65
CA ARG A 275 -30.77 63.74 -44.21
C ARG A 275 -31.37 64.24 -45.52
N LYS A 276 -31.76 63.34 -46.43
CA LYS A 276 -32.46 63.70 -47.68
C LYS A 276 -33.82 64.36 -47.40
N LEU A 277 -34.58 63.83 -46.43
CA LEU A 277 -35.87 64.40 -46.02
C LEU A 277 -35.70 65.80 -45.44
N LEU A 278 -34.71 65.99 -44.56
CA LEU A 278 -34.36 67.29 -43.97
C LEU A 278 -33.92 68.30 -45.04
N LEU A 279 -33.06 67.90 -45.99
CA LEU A 279 -32.66 68.74 -47.12
C LEU A 279 -33.86 69.17 -47.96
N LYS A 280 -34.75 68.24 -48.31
CA LYS A 280 -35.98 68.55 -49.07
C LYS A 280 -36.90 69.50 -48.30
N LYS A 281 -37.00 69.37 -46.98
CA LYS A 281 -37.76 70.29 -46.13
C LYS A 281 -37.13 71.69 -46.11
N MET A 282 -35.81 71.78 -45.93
CA MET A 282 -35.08 73.05 -46.01
C MET A 282 -35.23 73.73 -47.38
N GLU A 283 -35.21 72.98 -48.47
CA GLU A 283 -35.44 73.50 -49.81
C GLU A 283 -36.87 74.03 -49.99
N GLN A 284 -37.89 73.31 -49.50
CA GLN A 284 -39.28 73.78 -49.51
C GLN A 284 -39.46 75.05 -48.67
N ASP A 285 -38.85 75.13 -47.49
CA ASP A 285 -38.96 76.30 -46.63
C ASP A 285 -38.17 77.50 -47.19
N ALA A 286 -37.05 77.26 -47.90
CA ALA A 286 -36.33 78.27 -48.67
C ALA A 286 -37.10 78.74 -49.94
N GLN A 287 -37.90 77.88 -50.57
CA GLN A 287 -38.80 78.29 -51.65
C GLN A 287 -39.96 79.15 -51.12
N LYS A 288 -40.56 78.77 -49.98
CA LYS A 288 -41.60 79.57 -49.33
C LYS A 288 -41.09 80.95 -48.91
N SER A 289 -39.89 81.03 -48.34
CA SER A 289 -39.31 82.33 -47.94
C SER A 289 -38.99 83.21 -49.14
N ARG A 290 -38.52 82.64 -50.27
CA ARG A 290 -38.39 83.36 -51.55
C ARG A 290 -39.74 83.90 -52.04
N GLN A 291 -40.80 83.10 -52.02
CA GLN A 291 -42.15 83.55 -52.39
C GLN A 291 -42.68 84.65 -51.45
N GLN A 292 -42.38 84.57 -50.15
CA GLN A 292 -42.71 85.64 -49.20
C GLN A 292 -41.96 86.93 -49.51
N LEU A 293 -40.66 86.86 -49.83
CA LEU A 293 -39.86 88.02 -50.24
C LEU A 293 -40.38 88.62 -51.56
N GLU A 294 -40.75 87.80 -52.55
CA GLU A 294 -41.34 88.28 -53.80
C GLU A 294 -42.69 88.95 -53.58
N ASN A 295 -43.56 88.36 -52.75
CA ASN A 295 -44.84 88.98 -52.36
C ASN A 295 -44.64 90.30 -51.62
N LEU A 296 -43.67 90.38 -50.69
CA LEU A 296 -43.31 91.63 -50.00
C LEU A 296 -42.76 92.67 -50.99
N GLN A 297 -41.95 92.26 -51.96
CA GLN A 297 -41.45 93.15 -53.01
C GLN A 297 -42.57 93.67 -53.91
N GLN A 298 -43.54 92.84 -54.28
CA GLN A 298 -44.75 93.27 -54.99
C GLN A 298 -45.61 94.21 -54.14
N GLN A 299 -45.75 93.95 -52.83
CA GLN A 299 -46.43 94.86 -51.91
C GLN A 299 -45.74 96.21 -51.81
N LEU A 300 -44.40 96.26 -51.76
CA LEU A 300 -43.63 97.52 -51.81
C LEU A 300 -43.84 98.26 -53.13
N VAL A 301 -43.73 97.59 -54.28
CA VAL A 301 -43.97 98.21 -55.60
C VAL A 301 -45.41 98.73 -55.74
N ASN A 302 -46.40 98.02 -55.18
CA ASN A 302 -47.79 98.46 -55.18
C ASN A 302 -48.04 99.60 -54.17
N ALA A 303 -47.34 99.60 -53.02
CA ALA A 303 -47.36 100.71 -52.08
C ALA A 303 -46.74 101.98 -52.68
N ASP A 304 -45.61 101.87 -53.39
CA ASP A 304 -44.98 102.99 -54.11
C ASP A 304 -45.90 103.55 -55.19
N LYS A 305 -46.59 102.70 -55.96
CA LYS A 305 -47.62 103.13 -56.92
C LYS A 305 -48.80 103.83 -56.23
N ASN A 306 -49.29 103.30 -55.12
CA ASN A 306 -50.36 103.92 -54.34
C ASN A 306 -49.92 105.27 -53.75
N LEU A 307 -48.66 105.39 -53.31
CA LEU A 307 -48.06 106.64 -52.84
C LEU A 307 -47.90 107.66 -53.98
N LEU A 308 -47.55 107.24 -55.19
CA LEU A 308 -47.55 108.08 -56.39
C LEU A 308 -48.96 108.58 -56.70
N GLU A 309 -49.98 107.70 -56.72
CA GLU A 309 -51.38 108.11 -56.92
C GLU A 309 -51.89 109.05 -55.80
N LEU A 310 -51.51 108.81 -54.54
CA LEU A 310 -51.83 109.68 -53.41
C LEU A 310 -51.15 111.05 -53.54
N THR A 311 -49.91 111.07 -54.04
CA THR A 311 -49.16 112.31 -54.31
C THR A 311 -49.80 113.09 -55.47
N GLU A 312 -50.25 112.40 -56.51
CA GLU A 312 -50.98 113.00 -57.64
C GLU A 312 -52.34 113.55 -57.18
N LYS A 313 -53.09 112.82 -56.35
CA LYS A 313 -54.33 113.29 -55.71
C LYS A 313 -54.08 114.48 -54.77
N LEU A 314 -52.95 114.52 -54.05
CA LEU A 314 -52.54 115.66 -53.22
C LEU A 314 -52.13 116.88 -54.07
N GLN A 315 -51.49 116.69 -55.22
CA GLN A 315 -51.22 117.77 -56.18
C GLN A 315 -52.49 118.31 -56.84
N GLN A 316 -53.53 117.49 -57.01
CA GLN A 316 -54.85 117.96 -57.41
C GLN A 316 -55.54 118.77 -56.31
N LEU A 317 -55.33 118.42 -55.04
CA LEU A 317 -55.86 119.13 -53.87
C LEU A 317 -55.09 120.43 -53.52
N SER A 318 -53.85 120.61 -53.98
CA SER A 318 -53.04 121.79 -53.65
C SER A 318 -53.39 123.08 -54.40
N LYS A 319 -54.49 123.11 -55.17
CA LYS A 319 -55.01 124.31 -55.86
C LYS A 319 -56.05 125.12 -55.03
N LYS A 320 -55.82 125.30 -53.72
CA LYS A 320 -56.48 126.35 -52.91
C LYS A 320 -55.67 126.67 -51.64
N PRO A 321 -55.55 127.95 -51.20
CA PRO A 321 -54.55 128.33 -50.19
C PRO A 321 -54.99 128.10 -48.72
N ALA A 322 -53.99 127.95 -47.85
CA ALA A 322 -54.07 127.96 -46.39
C ALA A 322 -54.27 129.41 -45.84
N PRO A 323 -54.54 129.66 -44.52
CA PRO A 323 -53.75 129.23 -43.36
C PRO A 323 -54.61 128.38 -42.35
N ALA A 324 -54.27 128.09 -41.08
CA ALA A 324 -53.21 128.55 -40.18
C ALA A 324 -52.79 127.47 -39.13
N ALA A 325 -51.97 127.87 -38.15
CA ALA A 325 -51.51 127.12 -36.97
C ALA A 325 -51.31 128.13 -35.79
N PRO A 326 -50.78 127.77 -34.59
CA PRO A 326 -50.49 126.45 -34.00
C PRO A 326 -51.47 126.20 -32.81
N PRO A 327 -51.14 125.93 -31.50
CA PRO A 327 -49.88 125.80 -30.74
C PRO A 327 -49.51 124.34 -30.39
N ALA A 328 -48.56 124.15 -29.47
CA ALA A 328 -48.17 122.88 -28.82
C ALA A 328 -48.39 122.98 -27.28
N PRO A 329 -48.21 121.90 -26.49
CA PRO A 329 -46.85 121.70 -25.93
C PRO A 329 -46.41 120.24 -25.60
N ALA A 330 -45.07 120.10 -25.54
CA ALA A 330 -44.27 119.37 -24.52
C ALA A 330 -44.21 117.83 -24.39
N VAL A 331 -42.99 117.33 -24.65
CA VAL A 331 -42.13 116.49 -23.76
C VAL A 331 -42.55 115.05 -23.42
N ALA A 332 -41.80 114.05 -23.94
CA ALA A 332 -40.86 113.22 -23.16
C ALA A 332 -40.24 112.06 -23.97
N ALA A 333 -38.92 111.91 -23.84
CA ALA A 333 -38.16 110.66 -23.94
C ALA A 333 -37.36 110.54 -22.60
N PRO A 334 -36.68 109.44 -22.23
CA PRO A 334 -36.24 108.29 -23.05
C PRO A 334 -36.29 106.89 -22.35
N GLU A 335 -35.62 105.92 -22.99
CA GLU A 335 -34.72 104.91 -22.37
C GLU A 335 -35.20 103.52 -21.89
N ALA A 336 -34.21 102.60 -21.89
CA ALA A 336 -34.07 101.34 -21.15
C ALA A 336 -34.79 100.05 -21.64
N ALA A 337 -34.02 99.23 -22.38
CA ALA A 337 -33.77 97.83 -21.98
C ALA A 337 -32.59 97.82 -20.96
N PRO A 338 -32.24 96.72 -20.24
CA PRO A 338 -32.74 95.34 -20.31
C PRO A 338 -33.12 94.75 -18.92
N GLN A 339 -33.45 93.44 -18.82
CA GLN A 339 -32.71 92.47 -17.97
C GLN A 339 -33.35 91.05 -17.93
N VAL A 340 -32.51 90.10 -17.48
CA VAL A 340 -32.71 88.65 -17.38
C VAL A 340 -33.00 88.27 -15.91
N PRO A 341 -33.72 87.17 -15.64
CA PRO A 341 -33.14 86.11 -14.78
C PRO A 341 -33.24 84.74 -15.50
N ALA A 342 -32.25 83.83 -15.48
CA ALA A 342 -31.12 83.57 -14.58
C ALA A 342 -31.52 83.13 -13.16
N SER A 343 -32.19 81.97 -13.07
CA SER A 343 -32.26 81.04 -11.93
C SER A 343 -33.11 79.83 -12.34
N ALA A 344 -32.86 78.59 -11.93
CA ALA A 344 -31.72 78.01 -11.22
C ALA A 344 -31.66 76.49 -11.51
N ASP A 345 -30.63 75.83 -11.01
CA ASP A 345 -30.40 74.38 -11.06
C ASP A 345 -31.64 73.49 -10.86
N LYS A 346 -31.66 72.40 -11.63
CA LYS A 346 -31.92 71.08 -11.05
C LYS A 346 -31.02 70.04 -11.69
N GLN A 347 -29.84 69.85 -11.11
CA GLN A 347 -29.15 68.57 -11.18
C GLN A 347 -30.09 67.49 -10.63
N ALA A 348 -30.34 66.45 -11.41
CA ALA A 348 -30.98 65.21 -10.96
C ALA A 348 -30.01 64.07 -11.28
N THR A 349 -29.21 63.73 -10.28
CA THR A 349 -28.23 62.65 -10.28
C THR A 349 -28.88 61.27 -10.09
N LEU A 350 -28.15 60.22 -10.48
CA LEU A 350 -28.31 58.80 -10.11
C LEU A 350 -29.44 57.98 -10.76
N PRO A 351 -29.34 56.63 -10.79
CA PRO A 351 -28.15 55.76 -10.68
C PRO A 351 -27.92 54.99 -12.02
N GLU A 352 -26.78 54.39 -12.37
CA GLU A 352 -25.92 53.38 -11.71
C GLU A 352 -26.62 52.03 -11.40
N ALA A 353 -25.93 50.94 -11.76
CA ALA A 353 -26.16 49.53 -11.37
C ALA A 353 -27.44 48.79 -11.83
N ALA A 354 -27.31 48.07 -12.95
CA ALA A 354 -27.62 46.63 -13.06
C ALA A 354 -26.73 46.08 -14.19
N GLN A 355 -25.66 45.32 -13.94
CA GLN A 355 -25.64 43.92 -13.52
C GLN A 355 -26.56 43.02 -14.36
N LEU A 356 -25.99 42.51 -15.46
CA LEU A 356 -26.05 41.11 -15.90
C LEU A 356 -24.81 40.81 -16.74
#